data_AF-M0D032-F1
#
_entry.id   AF-M0D032-F1
#
_cell.length_a   1.000
_cell.length_b   1.000
_cell.length_c   1.000
_cell.angle_alpha   90.00
_cell.angle_beta   90.00
_cell.angle_gamma   90.00
#
_symmetry.space_group_name_H-M   'P 1'
#
loop_
_entity.id
_entity.type
_entity.pdbx_description
1 polymer ?
#
loop_
_entity_poly.entity_id
_entity_poly.type
_entity_poly.pdbx_seq_one_letter_code
_entity_poly.pdbx_strand_id
1 'polypeptide(L)'
;MNSQLTTLRELEQGQFVRLTLDNGADIEGRAAQSGESNDECFRLELSTDRGESYDRCQVRTRVIDGAWTPITVRGYRSGDDDWVELGAVANVAPLERRRQMGPDDTGTRPRTGSDA
;
A
#
# COMPACT_ATOMS: atom_id res chain seq x y z
N MET A 1 21.01 -2.66 4.63
CA MET A 1 19.62 -3.16 4.71
C MET A 1 18.76 -2.25 3.84
N ASN A 2 17.94 -2.81 2.94
CA ASN A 2 17.14 -2.02 2.02
C ASN A 2 15.92 -1.44 2.77
N SER A 3 15.94 -0.14 3.09
CA SER A 3 14.92 0.51 3.95
C SER A 3 13.50 0.35 3.40
N GLN A 4 13.36 0.34 2.08
CA GLN A 4 12.09 0.11 1.39
C GLN A 4 11.52 -1.28 1.70
N LEU A 5 12.38 -2.31 1.72
CA LEU A 5 11.98 -3.69 2.00
C LEU A 5 11.55 -3.85 3.46
N THR A 6 12.23 -3.17 4.39
CA THR A 6 11.82 -3.14 5.80
C THR A 6 10.42 -2.55 5.95
N THR A 7 10.16 -1.38 5.36
CA THR A 7 8.83 -0.74 5.42
C THR A 7 7.75 -1.62 4.82
N LEU A 8 7.99 -2.29 3.69
CA LEU A 8 7.01 -3.19 3.06
C LEU A 8 6.69 -4.42 3.92
N ARG A 9 7.67 -4.95 4.66
CA ARG A 9 7.47 -6.09 5.58
C ARG A 9 6.68 -5.72 6.82
N GLU A 10 6.72 -4.46 7.22
CA GLU A 10 6.00 -3.93 8.39
C GLU A 10 4.57 -3.49 8.05
N LEU A 11 4.15 -3.55 6.78
CA LEU A 11 2.79 -3.16 6.39
C LEU A 11 1.74 -4.14 6.93
N GLU A 12 0.72 -3.59 7.58
CA GLU A 12 -0.44 -4.34 8.04
C GLU A 12 -1.42 -4.63 6.89
N GLN A 13 -2.18 -5.72 7.01
CA GLN A 13 -3.23 -6.04 6.05
C GLN A 13 -4.27 -4.90 5.99
N GLY A 14 -4.56 -4.42 4.78
CA GLY A 14 -5.48 -3.33 4.52
C GLY A 14 -4.91 -1.93 4.80
N GLN A 15 -3.65 -1.83 5.22
CA GLN A 15 -2.94 -0.56 5.35
C GLN A 15 -2.80 0.10 3.99
N PHE A 16 -3.06 1.39 3.95
CA PHE A 16 -2.92 2.18 2.73
C PHE A 16 -1.46 2.57 2.55
N VAL A 17 -0.93 2.41 1.35
CA VAL A 17 0.47 2.72 1.03
C VAL A 17 0.53 3.43 -0.32
N ARG A 18 1.48 4.36 -0.42
CA ARG A 18 1.92 4.96 -1.68
C ARG A 18 3.30 4.43 -2.04
N LEU A 19 3.43 3.93 -3.26
CA LEU A 19 4.70 3.56 -3.86
C LEU A 19 5.04 4.59 -4.93
N THR A 20 6.26 5.11 -4.89
CA THR A 20 6.81 5.93 -5.98
C THR A 20 7.80 5.09 -6.76
N LEU A 21 7.61 5.01 -8.06
CA LEU A 21 8.48 4.30 -9.00
C LEU A 21 9.67 5.17 -9.42
N ASP A 22 10.71 4.53 -9.97
CA ASP A 22 11.91 5.22 -10.49
C ASP A 22 11.61 6.20 -11.64
N ASN A 23 10.54 5.94 -12.39
CA ASN A 23 10.05 6.82 -13.45
C ASN A 23 9.22 8.02 -12.91
N GLY A 24 9.09 8.15 -11.59
CA GLY A 24 8.32 9.21 -10.93
C GLY A 24 6.81 8.98 -10.86
N ALA A 25 6.30 7.85 -11.36
CA ALA A 25 4.90 7.49 -11.22
C ALA A 25 4.59 7.03 -9.79
N ASP A 26 3.40 7.37 -9.30
CA ASP A 26 2.90 6.92 -8.01
C ASP A 26 1.80 5.87 -8.19
N ILE A 27 1.83 4.86 -7.32
CA ILE A 27 0.81 3.83 -7.20
C ILE A 27 0.33 3.86 -5.77
N GLU A 28 -0.96 4.06 -5.57
CA GLU A 28 -1.57 4.02 -4.26
C GLU A 28 -2.43 2.77 -4.13
N GLY A 29 -2.45 2.16 -2.96
CA GLY A 29 -3.25 0.96 -2.79
C GLY A 29 -3.25 0.43 -1.39
N ARG A 30 -4.13 -0.54 -1.18
CA ARG A 30 -4.24 -1.25 0.09
C ARG A 30 -3.35 -2.47 0.05
N ALA A 31 -2.45 -2.58 1.02
CA ALA A 31 -1.66 -3.78 1.26
C ALA A 31 -2.60 -4.98 1.45
N ALA A 32 -2.54 -5.93 0.53
CA ALA A 32 -3.14 -7.24 0.65
C ALA A 32 -2.00 -8.23 0.90
N GLN A 33 -2.11 -8.99 1.99
CA GLN A 33 -1.10 -9.97 2.33
C GLN A 33 -1.02 -11.01 1.20
N SER A 34 0.07 -10.98 0.44
CA SER A 34 0.45 -12.06 -0.46
C SER A 34 1.37 -12.96 0.34
N GLY A 35 1.15 -14.27 0.29
CA GLY A 35 1.87 -15.21 1.16
C GLY A 35 3.38 -15.01 1.10
N GLU A 36 4.05 -15.01 2.26
CA GLU A 36 5.51 -15.01 2.34
C GLU A 36 6.05 -16.15 1.48
N SER A 37 6.88 -15.82 0.49
CA SER A 37 7.59 -16.83 -0.30
C SER A 37 9.06 -16.86 0.14
N ASN A 38 9.30 -17.28 1.39
CA ASN A 38 10.63 -17.52 1.97
C ASN A 38 11.56 -16.29 2.08
N ASP A 39 12.64 -16.44 2.84
CA ASP A 39 13.67 -15.41 3.07
C ASP A 39 14.36 -14.89 1.80
N GLU A 40 14.16 -15.56 0.66
CA GLU A 40 14.79 -15.27 -0.61
C GLU A 40 13.86 -14.58 -1.62
N CYS A 41 12.55 -14.46 -1.32
CA CYS A 41 11.58 -13.81 -2.21
C CYS A 41 10.48 -13.09 -1.41
N PHE A 42 10.36 -11.78 -1.63
CA PHE A 42 9.27 -10.97 -1.10
C PHE A 42 8.20 -10.78 -2.17
N ARG A 43 6.93 -10.95 -1.77
CA ARG A 43 5.75 -10.65 -2.60
C ARG A 43 4.70 -9.95 -1.76
N LEU A 44 4.16 -8.85 -2.28
CA LEU A 44 3.02 -8.14 -1.70
C LEU A 44 2.05 -7.80 -2.82
N GLU A 45 0.74 -7.92 -2.57
CA GLU A 45 -0.28 -7.44 -3.49
C GLU A 45 -0.86 -6.13 -2.98
N LEU A 46 -1.13 -5.20 -3.87
CA LEU A 46 -1.85 -3.97 -3.60
C LEU A 46 -3.16 -4.00 -4.38
N SER A 47 -4.26 -3.80 -3.67
CA SER A 47 -5.54 -3.49 -4.29
C SER A 47 -5.61 -2.00 -4.53
N THR A 48 -5.63 -1.61 -5.79
CA THR A 48 -5.84 -0.23 -6.25
C THR A 48 -7.32 0.13 -6.13
N ASP A 49 -7.62 1.37 -5.78
CA ASP A 49 -9.01 1.85 -5.68
C ASP A 49 -9.53 2.25 -7.07
N ARG A 50 -10.87 2.28 -7.25
CA ARG A 50 -11.51 2.55 -8.55
C ARG A 50 -11.03 3.88 -9.15
N GLY A 51 -10.32 3.81 -10.27
CA GLY A 51 -9.82 4.98 -11.02
C GLY A 51 -8.39 4.84 -11.53
N GLU A 52 -7.63 3.88 -11.00
CA GLU A 52 -6.28 3.57 -11.49
C GLU A 52 -6.30 2.64 -12.71
N SER A 53 -5.21 2.67 -13.49
CA SER A 53 -5.10 1.89 -14.73
C SER A 53 -5.01 0.38 -14.51
N TYR A 54 -4.82 -0.11 -13.29
CA TYR A 54 -4.66 -1.53 -12.97
C TYR A 54 -5.61 -1.91 -11.85
N ASP A 55 -6.07 -3.16 -11.83
CA ASP A 55 -6.96 -3.70 -10.79
C ASP A 55 -6.18 -4.27 -9.61
N ARG A 56 -4.94 -4.73 -9.86
CA ARG A 56 -4.03 -5.25 -8.85
C ARG A 56 -2.61 -4.86 -9.20
N CYS A 57 -1.82 -4.57 -8.17
CA CYS A 57 -0.38 -4.39 -8.30
C CYS A 57 0.35 -5.43 -7.46
N GLN A 58 1.43 -6.01 -7.96
CA GLN A 58 2.30 -6.93 -7.24
C GLN A 58 3.67 -6.31 -7.06
N VAL A 59 4.11 -6.19 -5.81
CA VAL A 59 5.44 -5.75 -5.43
C VAL A 59 6.30 -6.99 -5.18
N ARG A 60 7.47 -7.07 -5.81
CA ARG A 60 8.37 -8.23 -5.68
C ARG A 60 9.83 -7.84 -5.54
N THR A 61 10.58 -8.63 -4.80
CA THR A 61 12.06 -8.65 -4.87
C THR A 61 12.57 -10.04 -4.50
N ARG A 62 13.79 -10.38 -4.91
CA ARG A 62 14.43 -11.66 -4.59
C ARG A 62 15.91 -11.47 -4.29
N VAL A 63 16.55 -12.49 -3.72
CA VAL A 63 18.00 -12.54 -3.56
C VAL A 63 18.63 -13.19 -4.80
N ILE A 64 19.62 -12.54 -5.40
CA ILE A 64 20.48 -13.09 -6.47
C ILE A 64 21.94 -12.88 -6.03
N ASP A 65 22.75 -13.94 -6.06
CA ASP A 65 24.17 -13.89 -5.67
C ASP A 65 24.41 -13.29 -4.27
N GLY A 66 23.50 -13.57 -3.32
CA GLY A 66 23.57 -13.06 -1.94
C GLY A 66 23.15 -11.59 -1.78
N ALA A 67 22.72 -10.92 -2.87
CA ALA A 67 22.25 -9.55 -2.85
C ALA A 67 20.76 -9.46 -3.20
N TRP A 68 20.03 -8.61 -2.48
CA TRP A 68 18.64 -8.29 -2.84
C TRP A 68 18.60 -7.52 -4.16
N THR A 69 17.73 -7.94 -5.07
CA THR A 69 17.44 -7.20 -6.30
C THR A 69 16.66 -5.92 -6.00
N PRO A 70 16.64 -4.94 -6.93
CA PRO A 70 15.68 -3.84 -6.88
C PRO A 70 14.26 -4.36 -6.69
N ILE A 71 13.49 -3.68 -5.87
CA ILE A 71 12.07 -3.98 -5.68
C ILE A 71 11.34 -3.51 -6.93
N THR A 72 10.53 -4.37 -7.53
CA THR A 72 9.78 -4.06 -8.77
C THR A 72 8.29 -4.16 -8.54
N VAL A 73 7.53 -3.35 -9.26
CA VAL A 73 6.07 -3.39 -9.27
C VAL A 73 5.58 -3.88 -10.62
N ARG A 74 4.58 -4.76 -10.61
CA ARG A 74 3.86 -5.18 -11.80
C ARG A 74 2.38 -4.91 -11.63
N GLY A 75 1.71 -4.44 -12.67
CA GLY A 75 0.26 -4.22 -12.70
C GLY A 75 -0.44 -5.36 -13.43
N TYR A 76 -1.65 -5.68 -12.99
CA TYR A 76 -2.58 -6.54 -13.70
C TYR A 76 -3.88 -5.79 -13.92
N ARG A 77 -4.34 -5.73 -15.17
CA ARG A 77 -5.66 -5.23 -15.53
C ARG A 77 -6.54 -6.41 -15.95
N SER A 78 -7.81 -6.37 -15.56
CA SER A 78 -8.81 -7.31 -16.02
C SER A 78 -8.93 -7.25 -17.54
N GLY A 79 -8.64 -8.37 -18.19
CA GLY A 79 -8.54 -8.46 -19.65
C GLY A 79 -7.11 -8.50 -20.20
N ASP A 80 -6.09 -8.30 -19.36
CA ASP A 80 -4.70 -8.62 -19.74
C ASP A 80 -4.46 -10.14 -19.62
N ASP A 81 -3.68 -10.67 -20.56
CA ASP A 81 -3.23 -12.06 -20.56
C ASP A 81 -2.16 -12.34 -19.47
N ASP A 82 -1.41 -11.32 -19.03
CA ASP A 82 -0.34 -11.44 -18.04
C ASP A 82 -0.07 -10.12 -17.27
N TRP A 83 0.75 -10.19 -16.22
CA TRP A 83 1.23 -9.06 -15.44
C TRP A 83 2.26 -8.22 -16.20
N VAL A 84 2.05 -6.91 -16.24
CA VAL A 84 2.95 -5.93 -16.89
C VAL A 84 3.88 -5.30 -15.86
N GLU A 85 5.18 -5.26 -16.13
CA GLU A 85 6.14 -4.56 -15.26
C GLU A 85 6.00 -3.04 -15.40
N LEU A 86 5.84 -2.35 -14.26
CA LEU A 86 5.61 -0.91 -14.20
C LEU A 86 6.88 -0.12 -13.88
N GLY A 87 7.83 -0.73 -13.17
CA GLY A 87 9.10 -0.12 -12.80
C GLY A 87 9.64 -0.61 -11.46
N ALA A 88 10.79 -0.07 -11.06
CA ALA A 88 11.39 -0.29 -9.76
C ALA A 88 10.82 0.69 -8.73
N VAL A 89 10.72 0.27 -7.47
CA VAL A 89 10.30 1.13 -6.36
C VAL A 89 11.46 2.03 -5.96
N ALA A 90 11.24 3.33 -6.08
CA ALA A 90 12.14 4.35 -5.57
C ALA A 90 11.81 4.73 -4.12
N ASN A 91 10.53 4.73 -3.74
CA ASN A 91 10.10 5.09 -2.38
C ASN A 91 8.83 4.35 -1.93
N VAL A 92 8.72 4.11 -0.62
CA VAL A 92 7.55 3.50 0.03
C VAL A 92 7.09 4.41 1.16
N ALA A 93 5.84 4.84 1.12
CA ALA A 93 5.25 5.69 2.15
C ALA A 93 3.93 5.09 2.65
N PRO A 94 3.89 4.54 3.88
CA PRO A 94 2.64 4.18 4.51
C PRO A 94 1.78 5.43 4.69
N LEU A 95 0.53 5.36 4.27
CA LEU A 95 -0.42 6.44 4.45
C LEU A 95 -1.28 6.11 5.67
N GLU A 96 -1.15 6.92 6.73
CA GLU A 96 -2.13 6.88 7.81
C GLU A 96 -3.48 7.23 7.19
N ARG A 97 -4.48 6.32 7.29
CA ARG A 97 -5.85 6.71 6.96
C ARG A 97 -6.12 7.98 7.76
N ARG A 98 -6.55 9.06 7.10
CA ARG A 98 -7.40 10.02 7.80
C ARG A 98 -8.45 9.17 8.49
N ARG A 99 -8.42 9.11 9.82
CA ARG A 99 -9.58 8.63 10.57
C ARG A 99 -10.74 9.39 9.95
N GLN A 100 -11.70 8.69 9.35
CA GLN A 100 -13.02 9.28 9.22
C GLN A 100 -13.42 9.52 10.66
N MET A 101 -13.12 10.73 11.12
CA MET A 101 -13.82 11.37 12.21
C MET A 101 -15.24 11.47 11.66
N GLY A 102 -16.01 10.40 11.89
CA GLY A 102 -17.45 10.52 11.83
C GLY A 102 -17.80 11.73 12.68
N PRO A 103 -18.73 12.58 12.26
CA PRO A 103 -19.15 13.67 13.11
C PRO A 103 -19.64 13.05 14.41
N ASP A 104 -18.85 13.17 15.49
CA ASP A 104 -19.35 13.19 16.85
C ASP A 104 -20.14 14.51 17.01
N ASP A 105 -21.19 14.63 16.19
CA ASP A 105 -22.28 15.56 16.36
C ASP A 105 -23.33 14.81 17.17
N THR A 106 -23.06 14.72 18.46
CA THR A 106 -24.13 14.90 19.44
C THR A 106 -23.50 15.60 20.62
N GLY A 107 -23.27 16.90 20.40
CA GLY A 107 -23.18 17.86 21.48
C GLY A 107 -24.43 17.70 22.34
N THR A 108 -24.30 16.93 23.43
CA THR A 108 -25.26 16.93 24.52
C THR A 108 -25.22 18.35 25.08
N ARG A 109 -26.19 19.16 24.68
CA ARG A 109 -26.40 20.51 25.22
C ARG A 109 -26.37 20.40 26.75
N PRO A 110 -25.59 21.21 27.48
CA PRO A 110 -25.82 21.35 28.90
C PRO A 110 -27.21 21.98 29.06
N ARG A 111 -28.15 21.26 29.69
CA ARG A 111 -29.30 21.93 30.31
C ARG A 111 -28.74 22.72 31.49
N THR A 112 -28.32 23.95 31.21
CA THR A 112 -28.18 24.97 32.25
C THR A 112 -29.55 25.12 32.89
N GLY A 113 -29.63 24.80 34.18
CA GLY A 113 -30.77 25.17 35.01
C GLY A 113 -31.02 26.67 34.87
N SER A 114 -32.28 27.03 34.74
CA SER A 114 -32.75 28.37 34.99
C SER A 114 -34.03 28.23 35.81
N ASP A 115 -33.83 28.50 37.08
CA ASP A 115 -34.72 28.99 38.13
C ASP A 115 -36.12 29.48 37.68
N ALA A 116 -37.14 29.02 38.39
CA ALA A 116 -38.26 29.81 38.90
C ALA A 116 -38.96 29.06 40.05
#